data_AF-A0A1Y1NCY1-F1
#
_entry.id   AF-A0A1Y1NCY1-F1
#
_cell.length_a   1.000
_cell.length_b   1.000
_cell.length_c   1.000
_cell.angle_alpha   90.00
_cell.angle_beta   90.00
_cell.angle_gamma   90.00
#
_symmetry.space_group_name_H-M   'P 1'
#
loop_
_entity.id
_entity.type
_entity.pdbx_description
1 polymer ?
#
loop_
_entity_poly.entity_id
_entity_poly.type
_entity_poly.pdbx_seq_one_letter_code
_entity_poly.pdbx_strand_id
1 'polypeptide(L)'
;PLMRRRPITPDLTYDMEVSLFKNASNITLWSFGGVDFRGDYNSPTLLLSALGNHTFEKQWNVKNTQGAKSVRVNVINNTPVAHPMHLHGFNMYVLHEGEGPWDGTIINRDNPQRRDVVQVRK
;
A
#
# COMPACT_ATOMS: atom_id res chain seq x y z
N PRO A 1 9.67 1.37 25.91
CA PRO A 1 10.67 1.11 24.85
C PRO A 1 11.74 2.20 24.81
N LEU A 2 13.01 1.83 24.64
CA LEU A 2 14.18 2.72 24.58
C LEU A 2 14.10 3.75 23.44
N MET A 3 13.38 3.46 22.35
CA MET A 3 13.15 4.38 21.24
C MET A 3 11.65 4.58 21.01
N ARG A 4 11.09 5.63 21.64
CA ARG A 4 9.75 6.14 21.32
C ARG A 4 9.84 6.99 20.05
N ARG A 5 8.96 6.75 19.09
CA ARG A 5 8.86 7.56 17.87
C ARG A 5 7.43 8.00 17.63
N ARG A 6 7.24 9.27 17.33
CA ARG A 6 5.97 9.82 16.86
C ARG A 6 6.08 10.06 15.34
N PRO A 7 5.20 9.48 14.52
CA PRO A 7 5.15 9.78 13.09
C PRO A 7 4.88 11.26 12.86
N ILE A 8 5.53 11.83 11.84
CA ILE A 8 5.22 13.19 11.37
C ILE A 8 3.90 13.19 10.58
N THR A 9 3.35 14.37 10.33
CA THR A 9 2.25 14.53 9.37
C THR A 9 2.72 14.04 7.99
N PRO A 10 1.92 13.23 7.27
CA PRO A 10 2.32 12.74 5.96
C PRO A 10 2.35 13.89 4.94
N ASP A 11 3.33 13.87 4.05
CA ASP A 11 3.40 14.77 2.90
C ASP A 11 2.46 14.29 1.78
N LEU A 12 2.20 12.97 1.74
CA LEU A 12 1.41 12.31 0.72
C LEU A 12 0.52 11.23 1.34
N THR A 13 -0.71 11.13 0.86
CA THR A 13 -1.66 10.09 1.26
C THR A 13 -2.17 9.35 0.03
N TYR A 14 -2.26 8.03 0.13
CA TYR A 14 -2.91 7.17 -0.86
C TYR A 14 -4.06 6.41 -0.23
N ASP A 15 -5.19 6.39 -0.91
CA ASP A 15 -6.28 5.45 -0.65
C ASP A 15 -6.14 4.29 -1.62
N MET A 16 -5.96 3.09 -1.08
CA MET A 16 -5.70 1.89 -1.84
C MET A 16 -6.77 0.85 -1.53
N GLU A 17 -7.72 0.74 -2.45
CA GLU A 17 -8.81 -0.23 -2.34
C GLU A 17 -8.36 -1.62 -2.77
N VAL A 18 -8.70 -2.64 -1.99
CA VAL A 18 -8.67 -4.04 -2.37
C VAL A 18 -10.04 -4.42 -2.92
N SER A 19 -10.08 -4.89 -4.17
CA SER A 19 -11.32 -5.33 -4.80
C SER A 19 -11.15 -6.71 -5.44
N LEU A 20 -12.26 -7.46 -5.53
CA LEU A 20 -12.35 -8.76 -6.18
C LEU A 20 -13.25 -8.65 -7.40
N PHE A 21 -12.80 -9.11 -8.56
CA PHE A 21 -13.58 -9.04 -9.80
C PHE A 21 -13.29 -10.21 -10.73
N LYS A 22 -14.12 -10.39 -11.76
CA LYS A 22 -13.88 -11.34 -12.85
C LYS A 22 -13.52 -10.59 -14.12
N ASN A 23 -12.45 -11.02 -14.79
CA ASN A 23 -12.10 -10.45 -16.09
C ASN A 23 -12.95 -11.04 -17.24
N ALA A 24 -12.70 -10.57 -18.46
CA ALA A 24 -13.43 -11.04 -19.66
C ALA A 24 -13.30 -12.56 -19.93
N SER A 25 -12.23 -13.19 -19.43
CA SER A 25 -12.02 -14.64 -19.50
C SER A 25 -12.62 -15.41 -18.32
N ASN A 26 -13.45 -14.77 -17.49
CA ASN A 26 -14.10 -15.35 -16.31
C ASN A 26 -13.11 -15.81 -15.21
N ILE A 27 -11.91 -15.23 -15.17
CA ILE A 27 -10.91 -15.48 -14.13
C ILE A 27 -11.13 -14.48 -13.00
N THR A 28 -11.23 -14.98 -11.77
CA THR A 28 -11.30 -14.16 -10.56
C THR A 28 -9.92 -13.57 -10.26
N LEU A 29 -9.85 -12.24 -10.16
CA LEU A 29 -8.63 -11.48 -9.91
C LEU A 29 -8.83 -10.49 -8.77
N TRP A 30 -7.72 -10.10 -8.16
CA TRP A 30 -7.64 -9.03 -7.18
C TRP A 30 -7.09 -7.78 -7.84
N SER A 31 -7.64 -6.63 -7.50
CA SER A 31 -7.03 -5.33 -7.78
C SER A 31 -6.65 -4.63 -6.49
N PHE A 32 -5.60 -3.81 -6.55
CA PHE A 32 -5.17 -2.97 -5.45
C PHE A 32 -4.94 -1.54 -5.93
N GLY A 33 -5.78 -0.60 -5.49
CA GLY A 33 -5.82 0.76 -6.01
C GLY A 33 -6.24 0.80 -7.49
N GLY A 34 -7.21 -0.04 -7.87
CA GLY A 34 -7.79 -0.07 -9.22
C GLY A 34 -6.93 -0.72 -10.31
N VAL A 35 -5.85 -1.42 -9.94
CA VAL A 35 -4.96 -2.13 -10.87
C VAL A 35 -4.82 -3.58 -10.43
N ASP A 36 -5.09 -4.52 -11.35
CA ASP A 36 -4.64 -5.92 -11.21
C ASP A 36 -3.18 -6.02 -11.65
N PHE A 37 -2.26 -6.13 -10.69
CA PHE A 37 -0.83 -6.05 -10.96
C PHE A 37 -0.35 -7.13 -11.94
N ARG A 38 0.45 -6.72 -12.93
CA ARG A 38 1.15 -7.59 -13.89
C ARG A 38 2.61 -7.19 -13.96
N GLY A 39 3.52 -8.00 -13.46
CA GLY A 39 4.96 -7.73 -13.61
C GLY A 39 5.48 -8.19 -14.97
N ASP A 40 6.46 -7.47 -15.52
CA ASP A 40 7.30 -7.95 -16.62
C ASP A 40 8.70 -8.31 -16.07
N TYR A 41 9.03 -9.60 -16.10
CA TYR A 41 10.33 -10.09 -15.62
C TYR A 41 11.48 -9.82 -16.58
N ASN A 42 11.19 -9.52 -17.85
CA ASN A 42 12.20 -9.08 -18.81
C ASN A 42 12.50 -7.57 -18.67
N SER A 43 11.58 -6.82 -18.06
CA SER A 43 11.68 -5.37 -17.87
C SER A 43 11.49 -4.97 -16.40
N PRO A 44 12.28 -5.49 -15.44
CA PRO A 44 12.10 -5.17 -14.03
C PRO A 44 12.34 -3.68 -13.76
N THR A 45 11.54 -3.08 -12.89
CA THR A 45 11.56 -1.62 -12.63
C THR A 45 12.91 -1.09 -12.16
N LEU A 46 13.69 -1.91 -11.44
CA LEU A 46 15.06 -1.58 -11.04
C LEU A 46 16.00 -1.45 -12.25
N LEU A 47 15.95 -2.38 -13.20
CA LEU A 47 16.76 -2.33 -14.42
C LEU A 47 16.37 -1.12 -15.27
N LEU A 48 15.07 -0.91 -15.49
CA LEU A 48 14.58 0.26 -16.24
C LEU A 48 15.08 1.56 -15.63
N SER A 49 14.97 1.70 -14.30
CA SER A 49 15.43 2.88 -13.58
C SER A 49 16.95 3.07 -13.68
N ALA A 50 17.73 1.99 -13.61
CA ALA A 50 19.19 2.03 -13.75
C ALA A 50 19.63 2.47 -15.16
N LEU A 51 18.83 2.17 -16.17
CA LEU A 51 19.02 2.61 -17.57
C LEU A 51 18.48 4.02 -17.83
N GLY A 52 17.97 4.71 -16.81
CA GLY A 52 17.38 6.05 -16.93
C GLY A 52 15.97 6.06 -17.53
N ASN A 53 15.31 4.90 -17.67
CA ASN A 53 13.94 4.80 -18.12
C ASN A 53 12.98 4.76 -16.92
N HIS A 54 12.24 5.85 -16.71
CA HIS A 54 11.21 5.97 -15.66
C HIS A 54 9.78 5.93 -16.22
N THR A 55 9.62 5.43 -17.45
CA THR A 55 8.31 5.17 -18.04
C THR A 55 7.84 3.80 -17.58
N PHE A 56 6.79 3.77 -16.78
CA PHE A 56 6.24 2.54 -16.22
C PHE A 56 4.85 2.27 -16.75
N GLU A 57 4.54 1.02 -17.09
CA GLU A 57 3.19 0.65 -17.47
C GLU A 57 2.23 0.73 -16.29
N LYS A 58 0.98 1.11 -16.57
CA LYS A 58 -0.07 1.23 -15.54
C LYS A 58 -0.23 -0.05 -14.73
N GLN A 59 -0.14 -1.21 -15.39
CA GLN A 59 -0.30 -2.53 -14.77
C GLN A 59 0.83 -2.91 -13.81
N TRP A 60 1.95 -2.19 -13.82
CA TRP A 60 3.04 -2.37 -12.85
C TRP A 60 2.74 -1.67 -11.51
N ASN A 61 1.61 -0.94 -11.44
CA ASN A 61 1.07 -0.27 -10.26
C ASN A 61 2.09 0.60 -9.50
N VAL A 62 3.03 1.23 -10.23
CA VAL A 62 4.03 2.11 -9.64
C VAL A 62 3.36 3.33 -9.02
N LYS A 63 3.68 3.59 -7.75
CA LYS A 63 3.30 4.82 -7.04
C LYS A 63 4.54 5.68 -6.87
N ASN A 64 4.62 6.78 -7.62
CA ASN A 64 5.73 7.72 -7.50
C ASN A 64 5.48 8.67 -6.33
N THR A 65 6.29 8.53 -5.28
CA THR A 65 6.22 9.35 -4.06
C THR A 65 7.05 10.63 -4.16
N GLN A 66 7.82 10.80 -5.23
CA GLN A 66 8.74 11.91 -5.45
C GLN A 66 9.62 12.14 -4.21
N GLY A 67 9.65 13.35 -3.66
CA GLY A 67 10.42 13.73 -2.47
C GLY A 67 9.66 13.64 -1.14
N ALA A 68 8.51 12.95 -1.08
CA ALA A 68 7.75 12.81 0.17
C ALA A 68 8.61 12.13 1.26
N LYS A 69 8.71 12.77 2.43
CA LYS A 69 9.42 12.27 3.60
C LYS A 69 8.55 11.32 4.42
N SER A 70 7.23 11.47 4.34
CA SER A 70 6.27 10.55 4.94
C SER A 70 5.07 10.33 4.04
N VAL A 71 4.72 9.05 3.85
CA VAL A 71 3.57 8.62 3.06
C VAL A 71 2.61 7.87 3.99
N ARG A 72 1.33 8.25 3.93
CA ARG A 72 0.24 7.49 4.55
C ARG A 72 -0.47 6.67 3.48
N VAL A 73 -0.77 5.42 3.79
CA VAL A 73 -1.57 4.55 2.94
C VAL A 73 -2.77 4.08 3.74
N ASN A 74 -3.96 4.44 3.29
CA ASN A 74 -5.20 3.89 3.82
C ASN A 74 -5.56 2.69 2.95
N VAL A 75 -5.50 1.49 3.54
CA VAL A 75 -5.90 0.27 2.84
C VAL A 75 -7.36 0.00 3.14
N ILE A 76 -8.18 -0.03 2.09
CA ILE A 76 -9.63 -0.19 2.19
C ILE A 76 -9.98 -1.55 1.62
N ASN A 77 -10.46 -2.47 2.45
CA ASN A 77 -10.83 -3.80 2.01
C ASN A 77 -12.35 -3.90 1.81
N ASN A 78 -12.79 -3.96 0.56
CA ASN A 78 -14.21 -4.11 0.21
C ASN A 78 -14.59 -5.58 -0.03
N THR A 79 -13.76 -6.53 0.42
CA THR A 79 -13.90 -7.96 0.10
C THR A 79 -14.09 -8.79 1.35
N PRO A 80 -14.76 -9.96 1.27
CA PRO A 80 -15.11 -10.75 2.45
C PRO A 80 -13.93 -11.53 3.05
N VAL A 81 -12.70 -11.30 2.60
CA VAL A 81 -11.49 -12.03 2.98
C VAL A 81 -10.47 -11.06 3.55
N ALA A 82 -9.78 -11.48 4.61
CA ALA A 82 -8.73 -10.69 5.24
C ALA A 82 -7.41 -10.83 4.48
N HIS A 83 -6.59 -9.76 4.46
CA HIS A 83 -5.33 -9.70 3.69
C HIS A 83 -4.14 -9.33 4.59
N PRO A 84 -3.07 -10.15 4.64
CA PRO A 84 -1.83 -9.74 5.28
C PRO A 84 -1.05 -8.80 4.35
N MET A 85 -1.06 -7.50 4.66
CA MET A 85 -0.38 -6.48 3.86
C MET A 85 1.08 -6.36 4.28
N HIS A 86 1.98 -6.63 3.34
CA HIS A 86 3.43 -6.53 3.52
C HIS A 86 4.01 -5.31 2.80
N LEU A 87 4.98 -4.62 3.41
CA LEU A 87 5.74 -3.53 2.80
C LEU A 87 7.24 -3.83 2.83
N HIS A 88 7.86 -3.85 1.64
CA HIS A 88 9.29 -4.05 1.50
C HIS A 88 10.06 -2.77 1.86
N GLY A 89 11.27 -2.92 2.43
CA GLY A 89 12.20 -1.81 2.68
C GLY A 89 11.87 -0.93 3.89
N PHE A 90 10.72 -1.11 4.54
CA PHE A 90 10.28 -0.28 5.66
C PHE A 90 9.57 -1.09 6.74
N ASN A 91 9.62 -0.58 7.97
CA ASN A 91 8.60 -0.89 8.97
C ASN A 91 7.55 0.21 8.94
N MET A 92 6.28 -0.16 8.71
CA MET A 92 5.16 0.76 8.70
C MET A 92 4.68 1.06 10.13
N TYR A 93 4.17 2.26 10.34
CA TYR A 93 3.46 2.62 11.57
C TYR A 93 1.99 2.22 11.43
N VAL A 94 1.47 1.41 12.35
CA VAL A 94 0.04 1.07 12.39
C VAL A 94 -0.71 2.15 13.18
N LEU A 95 -1.31 3.10 12.47
CA LEU A 95 -1.94 4.29 13.05
C LEU A 95 -3.40 4.07 13.49
N HIS A 96 -4.10 3.21 12.76
CA HIS A 96 -5.49 2.85 12.98
C HIS A 96 -5.80 1.52 12.29
N GLU A 97 -6.71 0.75 12.88
CA GLU A 97 -7.37 -0.41 12.27
C GLU A 97 -8.81 -0.41 12.80
N GLY A 98 -9.80 -0.61 11.94
CA GLY A 98 -11.19 -0.64 12.35
C GLY A 98 -12.12 -1.03 11.22
N GLU A 99 -13.38 -1.26 11.58
CA GLU A 99 -14.46 -1.49 10.63
C GLU A 99 -14.99 -0.17 10.09
N GLY A 100 -15.60 -0.23 8.91
CA GLY A 100 -16.23 0.92 8.27
C GLY A 100 -15.26 1.80 7.48
N PRO A 101 -15.79 2.85 6.84
CA PRO A 101 -15.00 3.76 6.03
C PRO A 101 -14.01 4.55 6.90
N TRP A 102 -12.85 4.85 6.33
CA TRP A 102 -11.86 5.72 6.96
C TRP A 102 -12.44 7.12 7.19
N ASP A 103 -12.38 7.61 8.44
CA ASP A 103 -12.95 8.88 8.89
C ASP A 103 -11.91 9.97 9.19
N GLY A 104 -10.61 9.64 9.08
CA GLY A 104 -9.51 10.54 9.41
C GLY A 104 -8.93 10.38 10.82
N THR A 105 -9.53 9.53 11.68
CA THR A 105 -9.18 9.42 13.09
C THR A 105 -7.94 8.56 13.32
N ILE A 106 -6.90 9.13 13.96
CA ILE A 106 -5.70 8.37 14.35
C ILE A 106 -5.76 8.04 15.84
N ILE A 107 -5.85 6.75 16.16
CA ILE A 107 -5.90 6.26 17.55
C ILE A 107 -4.51 5.93 18.10
N ASN A 108 -3.55 5.56 17.24
CA ASN A 108 -2.19 5.20 17.63
C ASN A 108 -1.18 6.24 17.14
N ARG A 109 -1.17 7.42 17.74
CA ARG A 109 -0.25 8.51 17.33
C ARG A 109 1.10 8.48 18.05
N ASP A 110 1.10 8.10 19.31
CA ASP A 110 2.27 8.23 20.19
C ASP A 110 2.96 6.88 20.39
N ASN A 111 4.06 6.65 19.67
CA ASN A 111 4.77 5.37 19.59
C ASN A 111 3.89 4.18 19.12
N PRO A 112 3.30 4.26 17.91
CA PRO A 112 2.53 3.17 17.36
C PRO A 112 3.37 1.90 17.15
N GLN A 113 2.68 0.77 16.97
CA GLN A 113 3.29 -0.44 16.48
C GLN A 113 4.05 -0.17 15.18
N ARG A 114 5.26 -0.75 15.08
CA ARG A 114 6.12 -0.70 13.89
C ARG A 114 6.41 -2.13 13.45
N ARG A 115 6.03 -2.48 12.22
CA ARG A 115 6.26 -3.80 11.62
C ARG A 115 6.17 -3.74 10.10
N ASP A 116 6.54 -4.80 9.42
CA ASP A 116 6.57 -4.90 7.95
C ASP A 116 5.36 -5.65 7.36
N VAL A 117 4.60 -6.38 8.17
CA VAL A 117 3.35 -7.05 7.78
C VAL A 117 2.24 -6.72 8.76
N VAL A 118 1.05 -6.31 8.32
CA VAL A 118 -0.14 -6.15 9.18
C VAL A 118 -1.36 -6.80 8.56
N GLN A 119 -2.21 -7.40 9.39
CA GLN A 119 -3.47 -7.96 8.92
C GLN A 119 -4.46 -6.81 8.65
N VAL A 120 -5.00 -6.77 7.43
CA VAL A 120 -6.21 -6.01 7.11
C VAL A 120 -7.39 -6.97 7.22
N ARG A 121 -8.40 -6.61 8.02
CA ARG A 121 -9.59 -7.44 8.24
C ARG A 121 -10.48 -7.46 7.00
N LYS A 122 -11.36 -8.47 6.95
CA LYS A 122 -12.47 -8.53 6.00
C LYS A 122 -13.48 -7.41 6.25
#